data_AF-A0A3D5ULU0-F1
#
_entry.id   AF-A0A3D5ULU0-F1
#
_cell.length_a   1.000
_cell.length_b   1.000
_cell.length_c   1.000
_cell.angle_alpha   90.00
_cell.angle_beta   90.00
_cell.angle_gamma   90.00
#
_symmetry.space_group_name_H-M   'P 1'
#
loop_
_entity.id
_entity.type
_entity.pdbx_description
1 polymer ?
#
loop_
_entity_poly.entity_id
_entity_poly.type
_entity_poly.pdbx_seq_one_letter_code
_entity_poly.pdbx_strand_id
1 'polypeptide(L)' 'TDFVEVDYVKLAESFGLQAYRANSKDSLDAVLLSFFRTKGPALLELSVPPEDKCIPTVPEWAKKAEKLGMECPYW' A
#
# COMPACT_ATOMS: atom_id res chain seq x y z
N THR A 1 -11.03 12.30 15.95
CA THR A 1 -12.25 11.53 15.66
C THR A 1 -11.88 10.08 15.80
N ASP A 2 -12.53 9.34 16.71
CA ASP A 2 -12.33 7.90 16.83
C ASP A 2 -12.97 7.21 15.62
N PHE A 3 -12.25 7.21 14.51
CA PHE A 3 -12.63 6.40 13.36
C PHE A 3 -12.27 4.95 13.69
N VAL A 4 -13.29 4.11 13.83
CA VAL A 4 -13.12 2.65 13.85
C VAL A 4 -12.43 2.24 12.55
N GLU A 5 -11.47 1.32 12.65
CA GLU A 5 -10.80 0.76 11.48
C GLU A 5 -11.84 0.16 10.52
N VAL A 6 -11.85 0.64 9.28
CA VAL A 6 -12.84 0.25 8.27
C VAL A 6 -12.30 -0.96 7.51
N ASP A 7 -13.08 -2.05 7.49
CA ASP A 7 -12.78 -3.19 6.61
C ASP A 7 -13.26 -2.90 5.18
N TYR A 8 -12.36 -2.38 4.35
CA TYR A 8 -12.67 -2.02 2.96
C TYR A 8 -13.01 -3.23 2.08
N VAL A 9 -12.50 -4.42 2.41
CA VAL A 9 -12.85 -5.67 1.70
C VAL A 9 -14.32 -5.98 1.94
N LYS A 10 -14.76 -5.99 3.21
CA LYS A 10 -16.16 -6.24 3.56
C LYS A 10 -17.10 -5.19 2.99
N LEU A 11 -16.67 -3.93 2.96
CA LEU A 11 -17.43 -2.86 2.34
C LEU A 11 -17.63 -3.13 0.84
N ALA A 12 -16.56 -3.43 0.11
CA ALA A 12 -16.63 -3.73 -1.32
C ALA A 12 -17.50 -4.96 -1.64
N GLU A 13 -17.36 -6.03 -0.86
CA GLU A 13 -18.20 -7.23 -0.97
C GLU A 13 -19.69 -6.89 -0.79
N SER A 14 -20.04 -5.97 0.12
CA SER A 14 -21.44 -5.58 0.36
C SER A 14 -22.08 -4.83 -0.83
N PHE A 15 -21.26 -4.20 -1.68
CA PHE A 15 -21.69 -3.62 -2.96
C PHE A 15 -21.61 -4.61 -4.13
N GLY A 16 -21.28 -5.88 -3.87
CA GLY A 16 -21.19 -6.93 -4.88
C GLY A 16 -19.88 -6.92 -5.69
N LEU A 17 -18.85 -6.21 -5.24
CA LEU A 17 -17.53 -6.25 -5.87
C LEU A 17 -16.75 -7.46 -5.35
N GLN A 18 -15.92 -8.02 -6.23
CA GLN A 18 -14.88 -8.94 -5.79
C GLN A 18 -13.77 -8.15 -5.11
N ALA A 19 -13.35 -8.57 -3.92
CA ALA A 19 -12.36 -7.86 -3.13
C ALA A 19 -11.23 -8.78 -2.64
N TYR A 20 -10.03 -8.22 -2.53
CA TYR A 20 -8.80 -8.91 -2.18
C TYR A 20 -8.03 -8.10 -1.15
N ARG A 21 -7.21 -8.77 -0.32
CA ARG A 21 -6.29 -8.12 0.62
C ARG A 21 -4.90 -8.73 0.46
N ALA A 22 -3.89 -7.87 0.43
CA ALA A 22 -2.48 -8.29 0.54
C ALA A 22 -1.74 -7.40 1.55
N ASN A 23 -0.93 -8.04 2.39
CA ASN A 23 -0.19 -7.42 3.48
C ASN A 23 1.32 -7.70 3.42
N SER A 24 1.76 -8.38 2.38
CA SER A 24 3.15 -8.76 2.13
C SER A 24 3.39 -8.89 0.63
N LYS A 25 4.66 -8.93 0.23
CA LYS A 25 5.05 -9.17 -1.15
C LYS A 25 4.50 -10.52 -1.66
N ASP A 26 4.65 -11.58 -0.86
CA ASP A 26 4.21 -12.93 -1.27
C ASP A 26 2.68 -13.02 -1.39
N SER A 27 1.93 -12.38 -0.47
CA SER A 27 0.47 -12.35 -0.56
C SER A 27 0.00 -11.50 -1.75
N LEU A 28 0.72 -10.42 -2.07
CA LEU A 28 0.46 -9.61 -3.26
C LEU A 28 0.62 -10.44 -4.54
N ASP A 29 1.75 -11.13 -4.68
CA ASP A 29 2.02 -11.97 -5.85
C ASP A 29 0.96 -13.08 -6.02
N ALA A 30 0.48 -13.65 -4.90
CA ALA A 30 -0.57 -14.66 -4.91
C ALA A 30 -1.95 -14.11 -5.38
N VAL A 31 -2.30 -12.87 -5.04
CA VAL A 31 -3.63 -12.30 -5.36
C VAL A 31 -3.66 -11.57 -6.70
N LEU A 32 -2.53 -11.03 -7.19
CA LEU A 32 -2.49 -10.20 -8.40
C LEU A 32 -3.07 -10.89 -9.63
N LEU A 33 -2.70 -12.16 -9.86
CA LEU A 33 -3.19 -12.90 -11.03
C LEU A 33 -4.71 -13.07 -10.98
N SER A 34 -5.26 -13.34 -9.80
CA SER A 34 -6.70 -13.50 -9.61
C SER A 34 -7.43 -12.17 -9.77
N PHE A 35 -6.90 -11.11 -9.17
CA PHE A 35 -7.44 -9.75 -9.27
C PHE A 35 -7.55 -9.26 -10.72
N PHE A 36 -6.50 -9.41 -11.53
CA PHE A 36 -6.54 -9.00 -12.94
C PHE A 36 -7.41 -9.89 -13.83
N ARG A 37 -7.72 -11.12 -13.40
CA ARG A 37 -8.63 -12.02 -14.12
C ARG A 37 -10.10 -11.76 -13.78
N THR A 38 -10.39 -11.00 -12.74
CA THR A 38 -11.76 -10.60 -12.40
C THR A 38 -12.38 -9.80 -13.54
N LYS A 39 -13.58 -10.22 -13.95
CA LYS A 39 -14.36 -9.47 -14.93
C LYS A 39 -15.14 -8.37 -14.22
N GLY A 40 -14.92 -7.13 -14.63
CA GLY A 40 -15.60 -5.97 -14.05
C GLY A 40 -14.82 -5.36 -12.87
N PRO A 41 -15.47 -4.51 -12.07
CA PRO A 41 -14.80 -3.79 -10.99
C PRO A 41 -14.42 -4.74 -9.84
N ALA A 42 -13.23 -4.52 -9.29
CA ALA A 42 -12.71 -5.24 -8.15
C ALA A 42 -11.91 -4.30 -7.24
N LEU A 43 -11.84 -4.62 -5.95
CA LEU A 43 -11.03 -3.89 -4.97
C LEU A 43 -9.85 -4.74 -4.50
N LEU A 44 -8.66 -4.16 -4.45
CA LEU A 44 -7.50 -4.75 -3.81
C LEU A 44 -7.02 -3.79 -2.71
N GLU A 45 -7.14 -4.21 -1.47
CA GLU A 45 -6.60 -3.50 -0.32
C GLU A 45 -5.15 -3.92 -0.08
N LEU A 46 -4.25 -2.93 -0.04
CA LEU A 46 -2.81 -3.13 0.16
C LEU A 46 -2.39 -2.45 1.46
N SER A 47 -1.84 -3.21 2.40
CA SER A 47 -1.15 -2.62 3.55
C SER A 47 0.20 -2.09 3.08
N VAL A 48 0.31 -0.77 3.01
CA VAL A 48 1.56 -0.06 2.72
C VAL A 48 2.07 0.62 3.99
N PRO A 49 3.40 0.79 4.12
CA PRO A 49 3.95 1.64 5.17
C PRO A 49 3.34 3.05 5.10
N PRO A 50 3.09 3.69 6.25
CA PRO A 50 2.60 5.06 6.27
C PRO A 50 3.64 6.01 5.64
N GLU A 51 3.15 7.13 5.10
CA GLU A 51 3.94 8.07 4.30
C GLU A 51 5.15 8.64 5.04
N ASP A 52 5.08 8.77 6.37
CA ASP A 52 6.17 9.21 7.24
C ASP A 52 7.36 8.23 7.28
N LYS A 53 7.15 6.98 6.88
CA LYS A 53 8.22 5.98 6.68
C LYS A 53 8.73 5.93 5.24
N CYS A 54 8.09 6.65 4.31
CA CYS A 54 8.56 6.83 2.93
C CYS A 54 9.52 8.04 2.86
N ILE A 55 10.79 7.79 3.16
CA ILE A 55 11.89 8.77 3.13
C ILE A 55 12.52 8.88 1.71
N PRO A 56 13.07 10.04 1.29
CA PRO A 56 12.44 11.36 1.37
C PRO A 56 12.03 12.02 0.02
N THR A 57 10.77 12.43 -0.08
CA THR A 57 10.14 13.10 -1.25
C THR A 57 10.73 14.46 -1.68
N VAL A 58 11.86 14.94 -1.12
CA VAL A 58 12.49 16.22 -1.48
C VAL A 58 14.01 16.07 -1.66
N PRO A 59 14.59 16.50 -2.79
CA PRO A 59 16.04 16.42 -3.05
C PRO A 59 16.95 17.04 -1.96
N GLU A 60 16.47 18.08 -1.28
CA GLU A 60 17.20 18.70 -0.16
C GLU A 60 17.36 17.77 1.05
N TRP A 61 16.42 16.84 1.24
CA TRP A 61 16.48 15.88 2.33
C TRP A 61 17.48 14.76 2.04
N ALA A 62 17.68 14.38 0.78
CA ALA A 62 18.77 13.47 0.38
C ALA A 62 20.14 14.07 0.74
N LYS A 63 20.38 15.35 0.40
CA LYS A 63 21.62 16.06 0.79
C LYS A 63 21.77 16.19 2.31
N LYS A 64 20.65 16.36 3.03
CA LYS A 64 20.66 16.45 4.50
C LYS A 64 20.94 15.09 5.16
N ALA A 65 20.37 14.00 4.62
CA ALA A 65 20.61 12.64 5.08
C ALA A 65 22.08 12.25 4.91
N GLU A 66 22.69 12.58 3.76
CA GLU A 66 24.13 12.41 3.51
C GLU A 66 24.99 13.12 4.58
N LYS A 67 24.67 14.39 4.88
CA LYS A 67 25.36 15.15 5.94
C LYS A 67 25.20 14.56 7.34
N LEU A 68 24.10 13.85 7.58
CA LEU A 68 23.79 13.21 8.86
C LEU A 68 24.31 11.76 8.93
N GLY A 69 24.96 11.25 7.88
CA GLY A 69 25.47 9.88 7.81
C GLY A 69 24.36 8.82 7.70
N MET A 70 23.18 9.21 7.25
CA MET A 70 22.05 8.32 7.02
C MET A 70 22.02 7.89 5.55
N GLU A 71 21.74 6.62 5.30
CA GLU A 71 21.63 6.06 3.95
C GLU A 71 20.38 6.64 3.25
N CYS A 72 20.57 7.14 2.03
CA CYS A 72 19.50 7.74 1.24
C CYS A 72 18.84 6.63 0.39
N PRO A 73 17.54 6.34 0.57
CA PRO A 73 16.87 5.19 -0.07
C PRO A 73 16.60 5.34 -1.59
N TYR A 74 17.18 6.34 -2.26
CA TYR A 74 17.04 6.57 -3.71
C TYR A 74 18.26 6.13 -4.54
N TRP A 75 19.33 5.66 -3.90
CA TRP A 75 20.52 5.11 -4.53
C TRP A 75 20.65 3.62 -4.19
#